data_AF-A0A947B0Z3-F1
#
_entry.id   AF-A0A947B0Z3-F1
#
_cell.length_a   1.000
_cell.length_b   1.000
_cell.length_c   1.000
_cell.angle_alpha   90.00
_cell.angle_beta   90.00
_cell.angle_gamma   90.00
#
_symmetry.space_group_name_H-M   'P 1'
#
loop_
_entity.id
_entity.type
_entity.pdbx_description
1 polymer ?
#
loop_
_entity_poly.entity_id
_entity_poly.type
_entity_poly.pdbx_seq_one_letter_code
_entity_poly.pdbx_strand_id
1 'polypeptide(L)'
;MINLDITLVIQMINFLVLLFILNKILFRPIRNIIKERNQIVEDFNSDITSLTNQAQESVDQFEEKILEARKKGMDRVQAMKEEGEEAEFQLIASTSEEVHNKVEETRKQVKADIKAARDKLQEQVQAFSVAMTEKILERSIQ
;
A
#
# COMPACT_ATOMS: atom_id res chain seq x y z
N MET A 1 6.19 60.90 -81.76
CA MET A 1 7.50 60.79 -81.09
C MET A 1 7.22 60.68 -79.61
N ILE A 2 7.71 59.62 -78.96
CA ILE A 2 7.64 59.51 -77.50
C ILE A 2 8.64 60.54 -76.98
N ASN A 3 8.16 61.73 -76.62
CA ASN A 3 8.99 62.68 -75.90
C ASN A 3 9.15 62.11 -74.49
N LEU A 4 10.37 61.65 -74.19
CA LEU A 4 10.78 61.38 -72.82
C LEU A 4 10.91 62.73 -72.11
N ASP A 5 9.78 63.28 -71.70
CA ASP A 5 9.71 64.52 -70.97
C ASP A 5 9.86 64.28 -69.46
N ILE A 6 10.29 65.32 -68.74
CA ILE A 6 10.39 65.37 -67.27
C ILE A 6 9.09 64.90 -66.59
N THR A 7 7.94 65.08 -67.26
CA THR A 7 6.62 64.58 -66.84
C THR A 7 6.59 63.06 -66.61
N LEU A 8 7.28 62.27 -67.44
CA LEU A 8 7.33 60.81 -67.29
C LEU A 8 8.13 60.43 -66.04
N VAL A 9 9.22 61.16 -65.76
CA VAL A 9 10.00 60.98 -64.53
C VAL A 9 9.16 61.36 -63.30
N ILE A 10 8.42 62.47 -63.35
CA ILE A 10 7.51 62.89 -62.28
C ILE A 10 6.39 61.86 -62.05
N GLN A 11 5.80 61.30 -63.11
CA GLN A 11 4.77 60.27 -63.01
C GLN A 11 5.32 58.97 -62.42
N MET A 12 6.55 58.59 -62.77
CA MET A 12 7.22 57.42 -62.20
C MET A 12 7.51 57.61 -60.70
N ILE A 13 7.97 58.80 -60.29
CA ILE A 13 8.14 59.15 -58.88
C ILE A 13 6.79 59.07 -58.15
N ASN A 14 5.72 59.62 -58.72
CA ASN A 14 4.39 59.57 -58.13
C ASN A 14 3.89 58.12 -57.95
N PHE A 15 4.08 57.27 -58.95
CA PHE A 15 3.75 55.85 -58.87
C PHE A 15 4.56 55.12 -57.79
N LEU A 16 5.87 55.38 -57.68
CA LEU A 16 6.72 54.80 -56.65
C LEU A 16 6.31 55.26 -55.23
N VAL A 17 5.96 56.54 -55.06
CA VAL A 17 5.44 57.08 -53.80
C VAL A 17 4.11 56.42 -53.44
N LEU A 18 3.19 56.28 -54.40
CA LEU A 18 1.92 55.59 -54.20
C LEU A 18 2.13 54.12 -53.80
N LEU A 19 3.04 53.42 -54.48
CA LEU A 19 3.38 52.03 -54.18
C LEU A 19 3.97 51.90 -52.77
N PHE A 20 4.83 52.83 -52.37
CA PHE A 20 5.40 52.86 -51.01
C PHE A 20 4.32 53.06 -49.94
N ILE A 21 3.41 54.02 -50.17
CA ILE A 21 2.27 54.29 -49.28
C ILE A 21 1.37 53.04 -49.19
N LEU A 22 1.03 52.43 -50.32
CA LEU A 22 0.17 51.26 -50.38
C LEU A 22 0.83 50.03 -49.70
N ASN A 23 2.13 49.85 -49.87
CA ASN A 23 2.89 48.80 -49.17
C ASN A 23 2.81 48.96 -47.65
N LYS A 24 2.97 50.19 -47.15
CA LYS A 24 2.92 50.47 -45.72
C LYS A 24 1.51 50.38 -45.14
N ILE A 25 0.50 50.88 -45.86
CA ILE A 25 -0.88 50.99 -45.37
C ILE A 25 -1.70 49.72 -45.59
N LEU A 26 -1.48 48.96 -46.68
CA LEU A 26 -2.34 47.83 -47.04
C LEU A 26 -1.61 46.49 -46.91
N PHE A 27 -0.47 46.34 -47.58
CA PHE A 27 0.19 45.03 -47.67
C PHE A 27 0.77 44.55 -46.33
N ARG A 28 1.36 45.46 -45.55
CA ARG A 28 1.85 45.13 -44.19
C ARG A 28 0.74 44.65 -43.24
N PRO A 29 -0.37 45.40 -43.01
CA PRO A 29 -1.40 44.94 -42.09
C PRO A 29 -2.12 43.68 -42.58
N ILE A 30 -2.37 43.53 -43.89
CA ILE A 30 -2.97 42.31 -44.43
C ILE A 30 -2.08 41.09 -44.14
N ARG A 31 -0.77 41.20 -44.37
CA ARG A 31 0.18 40.12 -44.07
C ARG A 31 0.23 39.79 -42.59
N ASN A 32 0.14 40.79 -41.72
CA ASN A 32 0.12 40.59 -40.28
C ASN A 32 -1.14 39.84 -39.84
N ILE A 33 -2.32 40.20 -40.35
CA ILE A 33 -3.59 39.51 -40.04
C ILE A 33 -3.55 38.04 -40.49
N ILE A 34 -3.01 37.78 -41.68
CA ILE A 34 -2.87 36.40 -42.18
C ILE A 34 -1.92 35.60 -41.28
N LYS A 35 -0.79 36.22 -40.86
CA LYS A 35 0.16 35.57 -39.95
C LYS A 35 -0.47 35.29 -38.59
N GLU A 36 -1.17 36.27 -38.02
CA GLU A 36 -1.87 36.14 -36.74
C GLU A 36 -2.93 35.03 -36.80
N ARG A 37 -3.74 35.00 -37.85
CA ARG A 37 -4.72 33.92 -38.05
C ARG A 37 -4.06 32.54 -38.14
N ASN A 38 -2.97 32.42 -38.89
CA ASN A 38 -2.25 31.15 -39.01
C ASN A 38 -1.65 30.73 -37.66
N GLN A 39 -1.08 31.68 -36.92
CA GLN A 39 -0.49 31.44 -35.62
C GLN A 39 -1.53 30.99 -34.59
N ILE A 40 -2.70 31.64 -34.54
CA ILE A 40 -3.81 31.23 -33.69
C ILE A 40 -4.25 29.78 -34.00
N VAL A 41 -4.33 29.42 -35.28
CA VAL A 41 -4.69 28.05 -35.68
C VAL A 41 -3.61 27.05 -35.29
N GLU A 42 -2.34 27.40 -35.44
CA GLU A 42 -1.22 26.56 -35.03
C GLU A 42 -1.19 26.36 -33.50
N ASP A 43 -1.36 27.44 -32.74
CA ASP A 43 -1.43 27.43 -31.29
C ASP A 43 -2.60 26.55 -30.80
N PHE A 44 -3.79 26.69 -31.40
CA PHE A 44 -4.92 25.82 -31.05
C PHE A 44 -4.64 24.33 -31.33
N ASN A 45 -4.00 24.00 -32.45
CA ASN A 45 -3.66 22.61 -32.75
C ASN A 45 -2.60 22.06 -31.77
N SER A 46 -1.62 22.89 -31.41
CA SER A 46 -0.61 22.56 -30.40
C SER A 46 -1.26 22.31 -29.04
N ASP A 47 -2.16 23.20 -28.61
CA ASP A 47 -2.87 23.08 -27.34
C ASP A 47 -3.75 21.82 -27.30
N ILE A 48 -4.49 21.54 -28.38
CA ILE A 48 -5.30 20.31 -28.49
C ILE A 48 -4.41 19.07 -28.36
N THR A 49 -3.27 19.05 -29.05
CA THR A 49 -2.34 17.91 -29.01
C THR A 49 -1.75 17.75 -27.61
N SER A 50 -1.33 18.85 -26.99
CA SER A 50 -0.80 18.88 -25.62
C SER A 50 -1.82 18.39 -24.60
N LEU A 51 -3.05 18.89 -24.66
CA LEU A 51 -4.14 18.47 -23.78
C LEU A 51 -4.51 17.01 -23.97
N THR A 52 -4.52 16.52 -25.21
CA THR A 52 -4.78 15.10 -25.51
C THR A 52 -3.68 14.21 -24.94
N ASN A 53 -2.42 14.59 -25.10
CA ASN A 53 -1.28 13.86 -24.55
C ASN A 53 -1.30 13.87 -23.02
N GLN A 54 -1.56 15.02 -22.38
CA GLN A 54 -1.67 15.12 -20.93
C GLN A 54 -2.85 14.30 -20.38
N ALA A 55 -3.98 14.28 -21.09
CA ALA A 55 -5.12 13.45 -20.71
C ALA A 55 -4.77 11.96 -20.79
N GLN A 56 -4.12 11.53 -21.88
CA GLN A 56 -3.67 10.15 -22.02
C GLN A 56 -2.67 9.77 -20.94
N GLU A 57 -1.66 10.60 -20.69
CA GLU A 57 -0.67 10.38 -19.64
C GLU A 57 -1.33 10.29 -18.26
N SER A 58 -2.30 11.16 -17.97
CA SER A 58 -3.05 11.10 -16.71
C SER A 58 -3.87 9.82 -16.56
N VAL A 59 -4.43 9.29 -17.66
CA VAL A 59 -5.15 8.01 -17.65
C VAL A 59 -4.17 6.88 -17.40
N ASP A 60 -3.05 6.83 -18.11
CA ASP A 60 -2.02 5.80 -17.97
C ASP A 60 -1.45 5.77 -16.53
N GLN A 61 -1.13 6.94 -15.97
CA GLN A 61 -0.67 7.08 -14.58
C GLN A 61 -1.74 6.63 -13.57
N PHE A 62 -3.02 6.87 -13.86
CA PHE A 62 -4.11 6.46 -12.97
C PHE A 62 -4.30 4.94 -13.00
N GLU A 63 -4.25 4.33 -14.18
CA GLU A 63 -4.29 2.87 -14.34
C GLU A 63 -3.10 2.20 -13.64
N GLU A 64 -1.89 2.75 -13.80
CA GLU A 64 -0.69 2.25 -13.13
C GLU A 64 -0.84 2.33 -11.60
N LYS A 65 -1.31 3.47 -11.07
CA LYS A 65 -1.55 3.63 -9.62
C LYS A 65 -2.62 2.67 -9.10
N ILE A 66 -3.67 2.38 -9.87
CA ILE A 66 -4.67 1.39 -9.48
C ILE A 66 -4.05 -0.01 -9.41
N LEU A 67 -3.26 -0.40 -10.42
CA LEU A 67 -2.57 -1.68 -10.43
C LEU A 67 -1.59 -1.81 -9.27
N GLU A 68 -0.81 -0.76 -9.00
CA GLU A 68 0.13 -0.71 -7.89
C GLU A 68 -0.60 -0.81 -6.54
N ALA A 69 -1.70 -0.06 -6.36
CA ALA A 69 -2.51 -0.11 -5.15
C ALA A 69 -3.14 -1.49 -4.93
N ARG A 70 -3.63 -2.15 -6.00
CA ARG A 70 -4.13 -3.53 -5.93
C ARG A 70 -3.04 -4.50 -5.53
N LYS A 71 -1.85 -4.38 -6.13
CA LYS A 71 -0.70 -5.23 -5.81
C LYS A 71 -0.29 -5.06 -4.34
N LYS A 72 -0.09 -3.81 -3.89
CA LYS A 72 0.20 -3.49 -2.48
C LYS A 72 -0.87 -4.00 -1.52
N GLY A 73 -2.14 -3.92 -1.92
CA GLY A 73 -3.26 -4.46 -1.15
C GLY A 73 -3.19 -5.98 -1.02
N MET A 74 -2.94 -6.68 -2.13
CA MET A 74 -2.77 -8.14 -2.13
C MET A 74 -1.55 -8.58 -1.31
N ASP A 75 -0.41 -7.91 -1.49
CA ASP A 75 0.82 -8.18 -0.74
C ASP A 75 0.58 -7.98 0.77
N ARG A 76 -0.17 -6.94 1.17
CA ARG A 76 -0.52 -6.71 2.57
C ARG A 76 -1.44 -7.79 3.12
N VAL A 77 -2.45 -8.22 2.37
CA VAL A 77 -3.35 -9.31 2.79
C VAL A 77 -2.56 -10.62 2.93
N GLN A 78 -1.64 -10.89 2.01
CA GLN A 78 -0.79 -12.07 2.07
C GLN A 78 0.13 -12.03 3.29
N ALA A 79 0.80 -10.91 3.54
CA ALA A 79 1.64 -10.71 4.72
C ALA A 79 0.85 -10.88 6.03
N MET A 80 -0.37 -10.33 6.11
CA MET A 80 -1.22 -10.48 7.29
C MET A 80 -1.68 -11.94 7.50
N LYS A 81 -1.89 -12.70 6.42
CA LYS A 81 -2.19 -14.13 6.51
C LYS A 81 -0.98 -14.92 7.03
N GLU A 82 0.20 -14.68 6.48
CA GLU A 82 1.44 -15.33 6.90
C GLU A 82 1.75 -15.02 8.37
N GLU A 83 1.64 -13.75 8.78
CA GLU A 83 1.81 -13.34 10.18
C GLU A 83 0.75 -14.00 11.10
N GLY A 84 -0.50 -14.13 10.62
CA GLY A 84 -1.56 -14.82 11.34
C GLY A 84 -1.30 -16.31 11.51
N GLU A 85 -0.86 -17.00 10.45
CA GLU A 85 -0.50 -18.42 10.49
C GLU A 85 0.71 -18.67 11.40
N GLU A 86 1.71 -17.78 11.37
CA GLU A 86 2.87 -17.89 12.24
C GLU A 86 2.50 -17.64 13.72
N ALA A 87 1.66 -16.66 14.00
CA ALA A 87 1.14 -16.41 15.34
C ALA A 87 0.29 -17.59 15.86
N GLU A 88 -0.56 -18.17 15.01
CA GLU A 88 -1.33 -19.37 15.35
C GLU A 88 -0.40 -20.55 15.67
N PHE A 89 0.63 -20.78 14.84
CA PHE A 89 1.61 -21.82 15.08
C PHE A 89 2.35 -21.63 16.40
N GLN A 90 2.82 -20.41 16.68
CA GLN A 90 3.51 -20.09 17.95
C GLN A 90 2.58 -20.25 19.17
N LEU A 91 1.31 -19.86 19.04
CA LEU A 91 0.32 -20.01 20.11
C LEU A 91 0.02 -21.49 20.39
N ILE A 92 -0.16 -22.30 19.34
CA ILE A 92 -0.39 -23.74 19.49
C ILE A 92 0.85 -24.42 20.09
N ALA A 93 2.05 -24.07 19.64
CA ALA A 93 3.29 -24.63 20.15
C ALA A 93 3.49 -24.32 21.65
N SER A 94 3.34 -23.05 22.05
CA SER A 94 3.44 -22.63 23.46
C SER A 94 2.36 -23.27 24.33
N THR A 95 1.11 -23.30 23.86
CA THR A 95 0.01 -23.97 24.59
C THR A 95 0.28 -25.46 24.75
N SER A 96 0.81 -26.13 23.72
CA SER A 96 1.15 -27.56 23.79
C SER A 96 2.25 -27.83 24.83
N GLU A 97 3.27 -26.95 24.88
CA GLU A 97 4.34 -27.03 25.87
C GLU A 97 3.81 -26.78 27.30
N GLU A 98 2.96 -25.77 27.49
CA GLU A 98 2.31 -25.49 28.77
C GLU A 98 1.44 -26.68 29.24
N VAL A 99 0.65 -27.26 28.33
CA VAL A 99 -0.16 -28.45 28.62
C VAL A 99 0.74 -29.62 29.01
N HIS A 100 1.84 -29.86 28.29
CA HIS A 100 2.78 -30.92 28.62
C HIS A 100 3.38 -30.72 30.02
N ASN A 101 3.83 -29.51 30.33
CA ASN A 101 4.36 -29.15 31.64
C ASN A 101 3.31 -29.32 32.74
N LYS A 102 2.05 -28.92 32.48
CA LYS A 102 0.95 -29.08 33.44
C LYS A 102 0.60 -30.53 33.71
N VAL A 103 0.62 -31.38 32.67
CA VAL A 103 0.40 -32.83 32.81
C VAL A 103 1.52 -33.46 33.64
N GLU A 104 2.78 -33.10 33.39
CA GLU A 104 3.92 -33.60 34.16
C GLU A 104 3.90 -33.13 35.62
N GLU A 105 3.54 -31.87 35.87
CA GLU A 105 3.34 -31.33 37.22
C GLU A 105 2.22 -32.09 37.96
N THR A 106 1.07 -32.27 37.30
CA THR A 106 -0.08 -32.99 37.87
C THR A 106 0.26 -34.45 38.15
N ARG A 107 1.00 -35.12 37.27
CA ARG A 107 1.51 -36.49 37.50
C ARG A 107 2.43 -36.57 38.72
N LYS A 108 3.29 -35.58 38.93
CA LYS A 108 4.16 -35.50 40.12
C LYS A 108 3.33 -35.30 41.38
N GLN A 109 2.34 -34.40 41.36
CA GLN A 109 1.42 -34.19 42.50
C GLN A 109 0.63 -35.46 42.83
N VAL A 110 0.03 -36.13 41.83
CA VAL A 110 -0.69 -37.38 42.04
C VAL A 110 0.22 -38.47 42.64
N LYS A 111 1.46 -38.60 42.18
CA LYS A 111 2.43 -39.53 42.79
C LYS A 111 2.75 -39.17 44.25
N ALA A 112 2.88 -37.88 44.56
CA ALA A 112 3.12 -37.42 45.93
C ALA A 112 1.90 -37.70 46.82
N ASP A 113 0.69 -37.44 46.34
CA ASP A 113 -0.56 -37.71 47.07
C ASP A 113 -0.77 -39.20 47.32
N ILE A 114 -0.48 -40.06 46.34
CA ILE A 114 -0.53 -41.52 46.52
C ILE A 114 0.47 -41.96 47.60
N LYS A 115 1.67 -41.38 47.61
CA LYS A 115 2.69 -41.68 48.63
C LYS A 115 2.23 -41.24 50.02
N ALA A 116 1.74 -40.00 50.15
CA ALA A 116 1.22 -39.48 51.41
C ALA A 116 0.00 -40.27 51.92
N ALA A 117 -0.89 -40.70 51.03
CA ALA A 117 -2.02 -41.56 51.38
C ALA A 117 -1.57 -42.95 51.85
N ARG A 118 -0.55 -43.54 51.20
CA ARG A 118 0.08 -44.80 51.66
C ARG A 118 0.71 -44.65 53.04
N ASP A 119 1.46 -43.59 53.28
CA ASP A 119 2.13 -43.34 54.56
C ASP A 119 1.09 -43.20 55.68
N LYS A 120 0.00 -42.45 55.44
CA LYS A 120 -1.14 -42.34 56.37
C LYS A 120 -1.85 -43.68 56.62
N LEU A 121 -2.06 -44.49 55.58
CA LEU A 121 -2.65 -45.81 55.73
C LEU A 121 -1.75 -46.73 56.55
N GLN A 122 -0.43 -46.66 56.38
CA GLN A 122 0.51 -47.47 57.15
C GLN A 122 0.54 -47.08 58.63
N GLU A 123 0.45 -45.77 58.92
CA GLU A 123 0.29 -45.25 60.28
C GLU A 123 -1.03 -45.72 60.92
N GLN A 124 -2.14 -45.66 60.16
CA GLN A 124 -3.43 -46.19 60.61
C GLN A 124 -3.40 -47.70 60.80
N VAL A 125 -2.75 -48.47 59.92
CA VAL A 125 -2.62 -49.93 60.07
C VAL A 125 -1.81 -50.28 61.32
N GLN A 126 -0.75 -49.54 61.65
CA GLN A 126 -0.03 -49.71 62.92
C GLN A 126 -0.93 -49.40 64.13
N ALA A 127 -1.69 -48.29 64.09
CA ALA A 127 -2.62 -47.94 65.15
C ALA A 127 -3.74 -48.99 65.32
N PHE A 128 -4.31 -49.50 64.22
CA PHE A 128 -5.29 -50.59 64.24
C PHE A 128 -4.68 -51.91 64.72
N SER A 129 -3.41 -52.19 64.39
CA SER A 129 -2.72 -53.41 64.87
C SER A 129 -2.52 -53.36 66.39
N VAL A 130 -2.08 -52.22 66.93
CA VAL A 130 -1.95 -52.01 68.38
C VAL A 130 -3.32 -52.14 69.06
N ALA A 131 -4.36 -51.50 68.53
CA ALA A 131 -5.71 -51.59 69.07
C ALA A 131 -6.29 -53.02 69.01
N MET A 132 -5.98 -53.80 67.96
CA MET A 132 -6.35 -55.22 67.88
C MET A 132 -5.57 -56.06 68.88
N THR A 133 -4.26 -55.85 69.02
CA THR A 133 -3.43 -56.57 69.99
C THR A 133 -3.89 -56.28 71.43
N GLU A 134 -4.25 -55.04 71.73
CA GLU A 134 -4.81 -54.62 73.02
C GLU A 134 -6.19 -55.26 73.29
N LYS A 135 -7.02 -55.40 72.26
CA LYS A 135 -8.35 -56.03 72.36
C LYS A 135 -8.31 -57.56 72.43
N ILE A 136 -7.30 -58.20 71.83
CA ILE A 136 -7.10 -59.66 71.89
C ILE A 136 -6.40 -60.09 73.20
N LEU A 137 -5.53 -59.24 73.76
CA LEU A 137 -4.79 -59.56 74.99
C LEU A 137 -5.56 -59.26 76.29
N GLU A 138 -6.71 -58.58 76.22
CA GLU A 138 -7.62 -58.28 77.34
C GLU A 138 -6.90 -57.84 78.63
N ARG A 139 -5.76 -57.16 78.48
CA ARG A 139 -4.96 -56.65 79.58
C ARG A 139 -4.24 -55.39 79.13
N SER A 140 -4.67 -54.27 79.72
CA SER A 140 -4.04 -52.96 79.54
C SER A 140 -2.55 -53.04 79.85
N ILE A 141 -1.72 -52.66 78.89
CA ILE A 141 -0.30 -52.40 79.15
C ILE A 141 -0.11 -50.90 78.97
N GLN A 142 0.02 -50.23 80.12
CA GLN A 142 0.66 -48.91 80.25
C GLN A 142 2.11 -48.98 79.78
#